data_AF-A0A7Y9N3J0-F1
#
_entry.id   AF-A0A7Y9N3J0-F1
#
_cell.length_a   1.000
_cell.length_b   1.000
_cell.length_c   1.000
_cell.angle_alpha   90.00
_cell.angle_beta   90.00
_cell.angle_gamma   90.00
#
_symmetry.space_group_name_H-M   'P 1'
#
loop_
_entity.id
_entity.type
_entity.pdbx_description
1 polymer ?
#
loop_
_entity_poly.entity_id
_entity_poly.type
_entity_poly.pdbx_seq_one_letter_code
_entity_poly.pdbx_strand_id
1 'polypeptide(L)'
;MQDLLGRLTALDPDASETLKVVTYFDALVARSVGVESMLRGAAVLSGATVGQRDGRQIMRVRADGVRIDPVEPSHSWPVRESGPDAVAWIEREGDAHTNDAMILERLSLALGIIRARRSVGPESAVELAISSYAGAEERAAALPRLRIAADSLRLVASPPDPAPLPVHPSAVVATRHGLTRATILDAEMQPVDAWPHRVDLRLGLGIVGPAEGLPASWASALVAVRLTSPEEPVVDAADLGGLLLVAEAAGRGPLHPDAAALAALDERSRELLDAVSEERSVRAAAARLGRHHSSVQERLSVLVDALGYDPRTSRGHARYVVARMLLTLGS
;
A
#
# COMPACT_ATOMS: atom_id res chain seq x y z
N MET A 1 -5.28 15.65 -24.10
CA MET A 1 -4.02 15.49 -23.33
C MET A 1 -3.36 14.13 -23.59
N GLN A 2 -4.12 13.03 -23.63
CA GLN A 2 -3.63 11.70 -24.09
C GLN A 2 -3.05 11.70 -25.51
N ASP A 3 -3.64 12.47 -26.44
CA ASP A 3 -3.13 12.62 -27.82
C ASP A 3 -1.77 13.33 -27.93
N LEU A 4 -1.41 14.15 -26.93
CA LEU A 4 -0.11 14.85 -26.91
C LEU A 4 0.97 13.93 -26.30
N LEU A 5 0.60 13.18 -25.26
CA LEU A 5 1.43 12.11 -24.65
C LEU A 5 1.77 11.00 -25.65
N GLY A 6 0.81 10.56 -26.46
CA GLY A 6 1.02 9.53 -27.49
C GLY A 6 1.89 9.99 -28.67
N ARG A 7 1.95 11.29 -28.95
CA ARG A 7 2.84 11.86 -29.97
C ARG A 7 4.26 12.10 -29.43
N LEU A 8 4.41 12.34 -28.13
CA LEU A 8 5.71 12.54 -27.45
C LEU A 8 6.45 11.21 -27.17
N THR A 9 5.75 10.13 -26.80
CA THR A 9 6.35 8.79 -26.64
C THR A 9 7.00 8.26 -27.92
N ALA A 10 6.53 8.71 -29.09
CA ALA A 10 7.09 8.35 -30.39
C ALA A 10 8.29 9.22 -30.82
N LEU A 11 8.56 10.34 -30.14
CA LEU A 11 9.57 11.32 -30.52
C LEU A 11 10.75 11.40 -29.53
N ASP A 12 10.49 11.25 -28.22
CA ASP A 12 11.52 11.26 -27.17
C ASP A 12 11.03 10.51 -25.92
N PRO A 13 11.53 9.29 -25.65
CA PRO A 13 11.22 8.52 -24.44
C PRO A 13 11.53 9.29 -23.14
N ASP A 14 12.59 10.09 -23.10
CA ASP A 14 13.02 10.81 -21.90
C ASP A 14 12.05 11.97 -21.58
N ALA A 15 11.54 12.65 -22.61
CA ALA A 15 10.49 13.65 -22.45
C ALA A 15 9.17 13.04 -21.96
N SER A 16 8.84 11.82 -22.41
CA SER A 16 7.67 11.10 -21.89
C SER A 16 7.82 10.69 -20.43
N GLU A 17 9.01 10.25 -20.00
CA GLU A 17 9.28 9.92 -18.60
C GLU A 17 9.24 11.17 -17.71
N THR A 18 9.78 12.29 -18.18
CA THR A 18 9.72 13.59 -17.49
C THR A 18 8.27 14.02 -17.25
N LEU A 19 7.38 13.86 -18.23
CA LEU A 19 5.96 14.20 -18.08
C LEU A 19 5.22 13.28 -17.10
N LYS A 20 5.63 12.01 -16.98
CA LYS A 20 5.11 11.10 -15.95
C LYS A 20 5.46 11.59 -14.56
N VAL A 21 6.68 12.10 -14.35
CA VAL A 21 7.10 12.71 -13.07
C VAL A 21 6.17 13.87 -12.70
N VAL A 22 5.94 14.81 -13.63
CA VAL A 22 5.07 15.97 -13.39
C VAL A 22 3.65 15.51 -13.02
N THR A 23 3.06 14.64 -13.85
CA THR A 23 1.70 14.11 -13.65
C THR A 23 1.56 13.41 -12.30
N TYR A 24 2.57 12.65 -11.89
CA TYR A 24 2.57 11.93 -10.63
C TYR A 24 2.57 12.88 -9.43
N PHE A 25 3.48 13.88 -9.41
CA PHE A 25 3.52 14.87 -8.33
C PHE A 25 2.24 15.73 -8.28
N ASP A 26 1.64 16.06 -9.43
CA ASP A 26 0.37 16.78 -9.47
C ASP A 26 -0.76 15.97 -8.83
N ALA A 27 -0.81 14.66 -9.11
CA ALA A 27 -1.78 13.76 -8.49
C ALA A 27 -1.62 13.66 -6.96
N LEU A 28 -0.38 13.71 -6.46
CA LEU A 28 -0.07 13.74 -5.02
C LEU A 28 -0.47 15.08 -4.38
N VAL A 29 -0.11 16.20 -5.02
CA VAL A 29 -0.45 17.56 -4.53
C VAL A 29 -1.95 17.77 -4.49
N ALA A 30 -2.67 17.33 -5.52
CA ALA A 30 -4.13 17.41 -5.62
C ALA A 30 -4.84 16.61 -4.52
N ARG A 31 -4.22 15.53 -4.04
CA ARG A 31 -4.74 14.69 -2.94
C ARG A 31 -4.26 15.12 -1.56
N SER A 32 -3.53 16.24 -1.47
CA SER A 32 -2.99 16.77 -0.21
C SER A 32 -2.22 15.74 0.61
N VAL A 33 -1.48 14.84 -0.05
CA VAL A 33 -0.63 13.87 0.67
C VAL A 33 0.45 14.61 1.46
N GLY A 34 0.84 14.10 2.61
CA GLY A 34 1.87 14.73 3.43
C GLY A 34 3.30 14.43 2.98
N VAL A 35 4.23 14.84 3.83
CA VAL A 35 5.67 14.86 3.54
C VAL A 35 6.22 13.47 3.25
N GLU A 36 5.91 12.49 4.09
CA GLU A 36 6.44 11.12 3.92
C GLU A 36 5.95 10.51 2.62
N SER A 37 4.67 10.70 2.34
CA SER A 37 4.05 10.25 1.09
C SER A 37 4.69 10.90 -0.14
N MET A 38 5.03 12.19 -0.07
CA MET A 38 5.73 12.91 -1.14
C MET A 38 7.15 12.37 -1.38
N LEU A 39 7.91 12.12 -0.30
CA LEU A 39 9.26 11.56 -0.39
C LEU A 39 9.25 10.12 -0.90
N ARG A 40 8.26 9.32 -0.50
CA ARG A 40 8.08 7.96 -1.02
C ARG A 40 7.85 7.97 -2.53
N GLY A 41 7.00 8.86 -3.02
CA GLY A 41 6.78 9.06 -4.45
C GLY A 41 8.08 9.37 -5.21
N ALA A 42 8.88 10.29 -4.68
CA ALA A 42 10.17 10.65 -5.24
C ALA A 42 11.19 9.49 -5.22
N ALA A 43 11.22 8.70 -4.13
CA ALA A 43 12.11 7.55 -3.99
C ALA A 43 11.79 6.45 -5.00
N VAL A 44 10.49 6.14 -5.19
CA VAL A 44 10.04 5.17 -6.19
C VAL A 44 10.36 5.65 -7.62
N LEU A 45 10.11 6.93 -7.93
CA LEU A 45 10.39 7.48 -9.27
C LEU A 45 11.89 7.56 -9.59
N SER A 46 12.73 7.87 -8.60
CA SER A 46 14.18 8.01 -8.79
C SER A 46 14.93 6.66 -8.74
N GLY A 47 14.28 5.61 -8.23
CA GLY A 47 14.93 4.34 -7.91
C GLY A 47 16.04 4.45 -6.87
N ALA A 48 16.04 5.53 -6.08
CA ALA A 48 17.08 5.87 -5.11
C ALA A 48 16.47 6.29 -3.77
N THR A 49 17.29 6.36 -2.72
CA THR A 49 16.86 6.95 -1.45
C THR A 49 16.67 8.45 -1.63
N VAL A 50 15.56 8.98 -1.14
CA VAL A 50 15.25 10.41 -1.17
C VAL A 50 15.05 10.90 0.25
N GLY A 51 15.54 12.10 0.53
CA GLY A 51 15.34 12.71 1.84
C GLY A 51 14.96 14.18 1.77
N GLN A 52 14.51 14.67 2.92
CA GLN A 52 14.27 16.07 3.19
C GLN A 52 14.81 16.41 4.57
N ARG A 53 15.37 17.61 4.68
CA ARG A 53 15.61 18.30 5.95
C ARG A 53 14.75 19.55 6.00
N ASP A 54 14.14 19.77 7.15
CA ASP A 54 13.28 20.90 7.44
C ASP A 54 13.55 21.40 8.86
N GLY A 55 14.36 22.45 8.96
CA GLY A 55 14.93 22.85 10.25
C GLY A 55 15.72 21.67 10.86
N ARG A 56 15.23 21.16 11.99
CA ARG A 56 15.82 20.01 12.71
C ARG A 56 15.25 18.65 12.30
N GLN A 57 14.14 18.62 11.56
CA GLN A 57 13.50 17.38 11.17
C GLN A 57 14.14 16.85 9.90
N ILE A 58 14.60 15.59 9.94
CA ILE A 58 15.12 14.88 8.78
C ILE A 58 14.26 13.66 8.54
N MET A 59 13.87 13.46 7.28
CA MET A 59 13.15 12.29 6.83
C MET A 59 13.83 11.72 5.60
N ARG A 60 13.96 10.38 5.56
CA ARG A 60 14.56 9.64 4.45
C ARG A 60 13.68 8.45 4.09
N VAL A 61 13.52 8.21 2.80
CA VAL A 61 12.74 7.10 2.24
C VAL A 61 13.56 6.41 1.17
N ARG A 62 13.76 5.11 1.30
CA ARG A 62 14.49 4.27 0.34
C ARG A 62 13.65 4.06 -0.93
N ALA A 63 14.30 3.64 -2.02
CA ALA A 63 13.68 3.33 -3.31
C ALA A 63 12.49 2.33 -3.26
N ASP A 64 12.49 1.41 -2.28
CA ASP A 64 11.36 0.48 -2.03
C ASP A 64 10.19 1.14 -1.26
N GLY A 65 10.29 2.44 -1.03
CA GLY A 65 9.36 3.27 -0.30
C GLY A 65 9.51 3.17 1.22
N VAL A 66 10.41 2.37 1.77
CA VAL A 66 10.51 2.22 3.23
C VAL A 66 11.24 3.43 3.83
N ARG A 67 10.62 4.09 4.82
CA ARG A 67 11.28 5.14 5.60
C ARG A 67 12.46 4.55 6.37
N ILE A 68 13.54 5.30 6.51
CA ILE A 68 14.77 4.85 7.17
C ILE A 68 15.30 5.92 8.11
N ASP A 69 16.31 5.57 8.90
CA ASP A 69 16.88 6.46 9.90
C ASP A 69 17.41 7.75 9.28
N PRO A 70 17.24 8.89 9.96
CA PRO A 70 17.69 10.18 9.47
C PRO A 70 19.21 10.24 9.37
N VAL A 71 19.69 10.82 8.28
CA VAL A 71 21.11 11.12 8.01
C VAL A 71 21.18 12.47 7.32
N GLU A 72 22.16 13.28 7.69
CA GLU A 72 22.41 14.57 7.02
C GLU A 72 22.81 14.36 5.55
N PRO A 73 22.36 15.23 4.63
CA PRO A 73 22.70 15.09 3.22
C PRO A 73 24.20 15.28 2.99
N SER A 74 24.81 14.39 2.20
CA SER A 74 26.16 14.58 1.69
C SER A 74 26.20 15.71 0.66
N HIS A 75 27.30 16.46 0.64
CA HIS A 75 27.59 17.45 -0.40
C HIS A 75 27.74 16.86 -1.80
N SER A 76 28.01 15.55 -1.91
CA SER A 76 28.17 14.85 -3.18
C SER A 76 26.85 14.43 -3.83
N TRP A 77 25.73 14.53 -3.12
CA TRP A 77 24.42 14.10 -3.61
C TRP A 77 23.71 15.24 -4.36
N PRO A 78 22.85 14.92 -5.35
CA PRO A 78 21.90 15.87 -5.90
C PRO A 78 21.00 16.46 -4.80
N VAL A 79 21.09 17.77 -4.57
CA VAL A 79 20.35 18.52 -3.53
C VAL A 79 19.64 19.70 -4.17
N ARG A 80 18.43 20.02 -3.69
CA ARG A 80 17.69 21.23 -4.05
C ARG A 80 17.06 21.88 -2.83
N GLU A 81 17.09 23.21 -2.78
CA GLU A 81 16.40 23.98 -1.75
C GLU A 81 14.87 23.82 -1.87
N SER A 82 14.20 23.63 -0.74
CA SER A 82 12.75 23.43 -0.64
C SER A 82 12.04 24.45 0.27
N GLY A 83 12.76 25.50 0.65
CA GLY A 83 12.30 26.60 1.50
C GLY A 83 13.40 27.09 2.46
N PRO A 84 13.09 28.08 3.32
CA PRO A 84 14.02 28.56 4.35
C PRO A 84 14.46 27.41 5.26
N ASP A 85 15.76 27.23 5.43
CA ASP A 85 16.39 26.15 6.20
C ASP A 85 15.94 24.73 5.81
N ALA A 86 15.46 24.54 4.57
CA ALA A 86 14.93 23.28 4.09
C ALA A 86 15.49 22.85 2.74
N VAL A 87 15.85 21.58 2.64
CA VAL A 87 16.43 20.97 1.43
C VAL A 87 15.82 19.61 1.18
N ALA A 88 15.75 19.20 -0.08
CA ALA A 88 15.45 17.85 -0.52
C ALA A 88 16.63 17.29 -1.33
N TRP A 89 16.86 15.98 -1.26
CA TRP A 89 17.98 15.35 -1.95
C TRP A 89 17.64 13.95 -2.46
N ILE A 90 18.42 13.49 -3.43
CA ILE A 90 18.45 12.11 -3.91
C ILE A 90 19.82 11.54 -3.57
N GLU A 91 19.90 10.42 -2.86
CA GLU A 91 21.16 9.74 -2.54
C GLU A 91 21.63 8.96 -3.77
N ARG A 92 22.46 9.62 -4.56
CA ARG A 92 23.06 9.04 -5.76
C ARG A 92 24.57 9.23 -5.73
N GLU A 93 25.29 8.15 -5.99
CA GLU A 93 26.72 8.18 -6.24
C GLU A 93 26.95 8.35 -7.76
N GLY A 94 27.92 9.21 -8.13
CA GLY A 94 28.21 9.50 -9.53
C GLY A 94 27.25 10.51 -10.17
N ASP A 95 27.10 10.42 -11.48
CA ASP A 95 26.30 11.39 -12.24
C ASP A 95 24.80 11.26 -11.96
N ALA A 96 24.10 12.40 -12.00
CA ALA A 96 22.65 12.43 -11.89
C ALA A 96 22.01 11.66 -13.05
N HIS A 97 20.95 10.92 -12.74
CA HIS A 97 20.12 10.30 -13.77
C HIS A 97 19.26 11.38 -14.46
N THR A 98 18.82 11.10 -15.70
CA THR A 98 18.07 12.03 -16.56
C THR A 98 16.92 12.75 -15.84
N ASN A 99 16.15 12.04 -14.99
CA ASN A 99 14.96 12.58 -14.34
C ASN A 99 15.20 13.19 -12.96
N ASP A 100 16.40 13.07 -12.38
CA ASP A 100 16.64 13.48 -10.98
C ASP A 100 16.39 14.98 -10.76
N ALA A 101 16.84 15.81 -11.70
CA ALA A 101 16.65 17.25 -11.63
C ALA A 101 15.16 17.63 -11.63
N MET A 102 14.36 16.97 -12.48
CA MET A 102 12.90 17.16 -12.53
C MET A 102 12.23 16.64 -11.26
N ILE A 103 12.61 15.46 -10.76
CA ILE A 103 12.07 14.90 -9.52
C ILE A 103 12.33 15.85 -8.35
N LEU A 104 13.57 16.34 -8.20
CA LEU A 104 13.92 17.30 -7.16
C LEU A 104 13.18 18.63 -7.30
N GLU A 105 12.96 19.11 -8.52
CA GLU A 105 12.16 20.30 -8.79
C GLU A 105 10.73 20.14 -8.29
N ARG A 106 10.04 19.10 -8.76
CA ARG A 106 8.64 18.84 -8.41
C ARG A 106 8.49 18.56 -6.92
N LEU A 107 9.40 17.78 -6.34
CA LEU A 107 9.45 17.51 -4.91
C LEU A 107 9.61 18.79 -4.09
N SER A 108 10.57 19.65 -4.43
CA SER A 108 10.86 20.88 -3.68
C SER A 108 9.66 21.84 -3.71
N LEU A 109 9.01 21.99 -4.87
CA LEU A 109 7.78 22.77 -5.00
C LEU A 109 6.65 22.18 -4.14
N ALA A 110 6.43 20.86 -4.22
CA ALA A 110 5.39 20.20 -3.46
C ALA A 110 5.60 20.31 -1.94
N LEU A 111 6.85 20.15 -1.47
CA LEU A 111 7.22 20.36 -0.07
C LEU A 111 7.02 21.81 0.39
N GLY A 112 7.32 22.79 -0.48
CA GLY A 112 7.01 24.19 -0.24
C GLY A 112 5.50 24.44 -0.07
N ILE A 113 4.68 23.83 -0.94
CA ILE A 113 3.21 23.91 -0.84
C ILE A 113 2.71 23.22 0.45
N ILE A 114 3.24 22.05 0.81
CA ILE A 114 2.89 21.36 2.06
C ILE A 114 3.24 22.22 3.28
N ARG A 115 4.44 22.83 3.28
CA ARG A 115 4.90 23.75 4.33
C ARG A 115 3.98 24.97 4.46
N ALA A 116 3.61 25.60 3.35
CA ALA A 116 2.66 26.71 3.36
C ALA A 116 1.29 26.30 3.90
N ARG A 117 0.89 25.03 3.69
CA ARG A 117 -0.34 24.43 4.20
C ARG A 117 -0.26 23.91 5.65
N ARG A 118 0.94 23.84 6.27
CA ARG A 118 1.14 23.25 7.63
C ARG A 118 0.38 23.97 8.75
N SER A 119 -0.38 25.02 8.45
CA SER A 119 -1.51 25.44 9.28
C SER A 119 -2.68 24.44 9.20
N VAL A 120 -2.63 23.38 10.02
CA VAL A 120 -3.79 22.77 10.71
C VAL A 120 -4.86 22.03 9.85
N GLY A 121 -4.49 21.04 9.05
CA GLY A 121 -5.44 20.13 8.39
C GLY A 121 -5.57 18.75 9.08
N PRO A 122 -6.76 18.12 9.12
CA PRO A 122 -6.96 16.79 9.71
C PRO A 122 -6.11 15.70 9.01
N GLU A 123 -5.82 15.85 7.72
CA GLU A 123 -5.04 14.88 6.93
C GLU A 123 -3.61 14.73 7.49
N SER A 124 -2.97 15.86 7.82
CA SER A 124 -1.63 15.86 8.42
C SER A 124 -1.60 15.21 9.80
N ALA A 125 -2.69 15.33 10.56
CA ALA A 125 -2.83 14.70 11.86
C ALA A 125 -3.06 13.18 11.73
N VAL A 126 -3.80 12.73 10.71
CA VAL A 126 -3.96 11.29 10.41
C VAL A 126 -2.62 10.66 10.04
N GLU A 127 -1.87 11.26 9.11
CA GLU A 127 -0.57 10.72 8.68
C GLU A 127 0.43 10.67 9.83
N LEU A 128 0.43 11.67 10.72
CA LEU A 128 1.25 11.65 11.93
C LEU A 128 0.81 10.55 12.91
N ALA A 129 -0.50 10.40 13.15
CA ALA A 129 -1.04 9.44 14.10
C ALA A 129 -0.79 7.97 13.71
N ILE A 130 -0.72 7.66 12.42
CA ILE A 130 -0.46 6.30 11.91
C ILE A 130 1.03 6.00 11.65
N SER A 131 1.91 7.01 11.71
CA SER A 131 3.32 6.84 11.38
C SER A 131 4.05 6.02 12.42
N SER A 132 4.67 4.91 12.01
CA SER A 132 5.51 4.09 12.90
C SER A 132 6.86 4.74 13.25
N TYR A 133 7.23 5.83 12.56
CA TYR A 133 8.49 6.55 12.78
C TYR A 133 8.34 7.81 13.64
N ALA A 134 7.10 8.24 13.91
CA ALA A 134 6.83 9.31 14.85
C ALA A 134 6.91 8.79 16.28
N GLY A 135 7.44 9.59 17.22
CA GLY A 135 7.47 9.23 18.64
C GLY A 135 6.06 9.11 19.22
N ALA A 136 5.87 8.30 20.27
CA ALA A 136 4.55 8.10 20.88
C ALA A 136 3.89 9.44 21.31
N GLU A 137 4.69 10.35 21.88
CA GLU A 137 4.23 11.69 22.28
C GLU A 137 3.82 12.56 21.08
N GLU A 138 4.57 12.51 19.98
CA GLU A 138 4.24 13.26 18.76
C GLU A 138 2.91 12.78 18.15
N ARG A 139 2.69 11.46 18.15
CA ARG A 139 1.42 10.87 17.69
C ARG A 139 0.27 11.27 18.61
N ALA A 140 0.46 11.18 19.92
CA ALA A 140 -0.54 11.59 20.89
C ALA A 140 -0.92 13.07 20.73
N ALA A 141 0.04 13.95 20.45
CA ALA A 141 -0.20 15.37 20.19
C ALA A 141 -1.01 15.65 18.89
N ALA A 142 -1.09 14.70 17.97
CA ALA A 142 -1.90 14.79 16.75
C ALA A 142 -3.38 14.48 17.00
N LEU A 143 -3.68 13.57 17.93
CA LEU A 143 -5.03 13.03 18.15
C LEU A 143 -6.10 14.10 18.46
N PRO A 144 -5.85 15.13 19.30
CA PRO A 144 -6.86 16.15 19.58
C PRO A 144 -7.33 16.90 18.33
N ARG A 145 -6.51 16.97 17.27
CA ARG A 145 -6.87 17.62 16.00
C ARG A 145 -7.87 16.80 15.18
N LEU A 146 -7.95 15.50 15.44
CA LEU A 146 -8.85 14.56 14.77
C LEU A 146 -10.25 14.58 15.35
N ARG A 147 -10.44 15.17 16.55
CA ARG A 147 -11.73 15.27 17.25
C ARG A 147 -12.45 13.93 17.46
N ILE A 148 -11.67 12.87 17.68
CA ILE A 148 -12.18 11.53 17.97
C ILE A 148 -12.32 11.40 19.50
N ALA A 149 -13.50 10.99 19.97
CA ALA A 149 -13.79 10.82 21.39
C ALA A 149 -13.80 9.36 21.85
N ALA A 150 -13.59 8.41 20.93
CA ALA A 150 -13.64 6.98 21.22
C ALA A 150 -12.33 6.48 21.86
N ASP A 151 -12.44 5.61 22.85
CA ASP A 151 -11.32 4.98 23.55
C ASP A 151 -10.69 3.83 22.75
N SER A 152 -11.48 3.24 21.84
CA SER A 152 -11.09 2.12 20.98
C SER A 152 -11.27 2.52 19.53
N LEU A 153 -10.19 2.41 18.76
CA LEU A 153 -10.10 2.88 17.39
C LEU A 153 -9.68 1.75 16.46
N ARG A 154 -10.02 1.92 15.18
CA ARG A 154 -9.47 1.11 14.10
C ARG A 154 -9.15 1.92 12.87
N LEU A 155 -8.12 1.50 12.15
CA LEU A 155 -7.84 2.00 10.82
C LEU A 155 -8.60 1.20 9.78
N VAL A 156 -9.10 1.92 8.78
CA VAL A 156 -9.62 1.33 7.55
C VAL A 156 -8.73 1.80 6.40
N ALA A 157 -8.19 0.83 5.67
CA ALA A 157 -7.48 1.05 4.42
C ALA A 157 -8.46 0.89 3.25
N SER A 158 -8.50 1.86 2.35
CA SER A 158 -9.34 1.81 1.14
C SER A 158 -8.62 2.42 -0.06
N PRO A 159 -9.11 2.19 -1.29
CA PRO A 159 -8.74 3.04 -2.42
C PRO A 159 -8.93 4.54 -2.10
N PRO A 160 -8.21 5.44 -2.77
CA PRO A 160 -8.33 6.89 -2.54
C PRO A 160 -9.75 7.42 -2.71
N ASP A 161 -10.51 6.81 -3.61
CA ASP A 161 -11.86 7.18 -4.03
C ASP A 161 -12.77 5.94 -4.02
N PRO A 162 -14.06 6.05 -3.60
CA PRO A 162 -14.67 7.24 -3.03
C PRO A 162 -14.12 7.57 -1.62
N ALA A 163 -14.13 8.85 -1.26
CA ALA A 163 -13.78 9.29 0.08
C ALA A 163 -14.90 8.95 1.10
N PRO A 164 -14.55 8.67 2.38
CA PRO A 164 -15.52 8.54 3.44
C PRO A 164 -16.23 9.88 3.71
N LEU A 165 -17.29 9.84 4.51
CA LEU A 165 -17.99 11.04 4.97
C LEU A 165 -17.02 11.98 5.70
N PRO A 166 -17.12 13.31 5.53
CA PRO A 166 -16.17 14.28 6.09
C PRO A 166 -16.02 14.29 7.62
N VAL A 167 -16.96 13.65 8.33
CA VAL A 167 -16.92 13.49 9.79
C VAL A 167 -15.85 12.49 10.23
N HIS A 168 -15.42 11.58 9.34
CA HIS A 168 -14.40 10.57 9.63
C HIS A 168 -13.02 11.09 9.20
N PRO A 169 -12.07 11.29 10.13
CA PRO A 169 -10.74 11.74 9.78
C PRO A 169 -10.06 10.74 8.85
N SER A 170 -9.65 11.23 7.67
CA SER A 170 -8.94 10.42 6.69
C SER A 170 -7.84 11.19 5.98
N ALA A 171 -6.84 10.47 5.50
CA ALA A 171 -5.77 11.00 4.66
C ALA A 171 -5.44 10.01 3.54
N VAL A 172 -5.09 10.52 2.37
CA VAL A 172 -4.46 9.68 1.34
C VAL A 172 -2.97 9.64 1.62
N VAL A 173 -2.43 8.44 1.78
CA VAL A 173 -1.01 8.20 2.01
C VAL A 173 -0.43 7.38 0.86
N ALA A 174 0.81 7.70 0.49
CA ALA A 174 1.55 6.86 -0.43
C ALA A 174 2.10 5.66 0.34
N THR A 175 1.89 4.47 -0.19
CA THR A 175 2.47 3.23 0.30
C THR A 175 3.32 2.62 -0.81
N ARG A 176 4.09 1.58 -0.49
CA ARG A 176 4.79 0.79 -1.52
C ARG A 176 3.83 0.06 -2.48
N HIS A 177 2.55 -0.03 -2.14
CA HIS A 177 1.49 -0.67 -2.93
C HIS A 177 0.60 0.34 -3.67
N GLY A 178 1.02 1.61 -3.73
CA GLY A 178 0.25 2.70 -4.33
C GLY A 178 -0.42 3.60 -3.30
N LEU A 179 -1.32 4.47 -3.78
CA LEU A 179 -2.05 5.40 -2.94
C LEU A 179 -3.17 4.67 -2.20
N THR A 180 -3.21 4.84 -0.89
CA THR A 180 -4.23 4.23 -0.03
C THR A 180 -4.77 5.31 0.89
N ARG A 181 -6.08 5.32 1.09
CA ARG A 181 -6.69 6.17 2.10
C ARG A 181 -6.68 5.45 3.44
N ALA A 182 -6.17 6.14 4.45
CA ALA A 182 -6.27 5.76 5.85
C ALA A 182 -7.43 6.53 6.47
N THR A 183 -8.44 5.82 6.99
CA THR A 183 -9.59 6.40 7.69
C THR A 183 -9.60 5.88 9.12
N ILE A 184 -9.66 6.77 10.12
CA ILE A 184 -9.74 6.38 11.53
C ILE A 184 -11.20 6.35 11.94
N LEU A 185 -11.66 5.21 12.43
CA LEU A 185 -13.02 5.00 12.90
C LEU A 185 -13.03 4.59 14.38
N ASP A 186 -14.15 4.88 15.02
CA ASP A 186 -14.55 4.23 16.28
C ASP A 186 -14.70 2.72 16.03
N ALA A 187 -14.19 1.89 16.93
CA ALA A 187 -14.27 0.44 16.83
C ALA A 187 -15.72 -0.09 16.86
N GLU A 188 -16.63 0.61 17.53
CA GLU A 188 -18.05 0.21 17.64
C GLU A 188 -18.86 0.54 16.37
N MET A 189 -18.29 1.35 15.47
CA MET A 189 -18.95 1.74 14.22
C MET A 189 -18.82 0.64 13.17
N GLN A 190 -19.91 0.40 12.43
CA GLN A 190 -19.88 -0.43 11.23
C GLN A 190 -19.08 0.28 10.11
N PRO A 191 -17.95 -0.27 9.63
CA PRO A 191 -17.05 0.45 8.74
C PRO A 191 -17.68 0.92 7.43
N VAL A 192 -18.61 0.13 6.87
CA VAL A 192 -19.31 0.45 5.61
C VAL A 192 -20.21 1.68 5.72
N ASP A 193 -20.60 2.08 6.93
CA ASP A 193 -21.45 3.25 7.16
C ASP A 193 -20.65 4.57 7.11
N ALA A 194 -19.32 4.49 7.17
CA ALA A 194 -18.45 5.65 7.01
C ALA A 194 -18.39 6.17 5.56
N TRP A 195 -18.95 5.46 4.58
CA TRP A 195 -18.97 5.87 3.17
C TRP A 195 -20.37 6.24 2.69
N PRO A 196 -20.49 7.30 1.85
CA PRO A 196 -21.78 7.72 1.32
C PRO A 196 -22.40 6.72 0.33
N HIS A 197 -21.56 5.96 -0.38
CA HIS A 197 -21.98 4.95 -1.36
C HIS A 197 -21.24 3.65 -1.07
N ARG A 198 -21.96 2.52 -1.12
CA ARG A 198 -21.40 1.19 -0.82
C ARG A 198 -20.92 0.43 -2.05
N VAL A 199 -21.10 0.99 -3.24
CA VAL A 199 -20.73 0.37 -4.51
C VAL A 199 -19.21 0.47 -4.69
N ASP A 200 -18.59 -0.61 -5.13
CA ASP A 200 -17.14 -0.73 -5.40
C ASP A 200 -16.24 -0.42 -4.20
N LEU A 201 -16.76 -0.51 -2.97
CA LEU A 201 -15.94 -0.37 -1.77
C LEU A 201 -14.99 -1.56 -1.65
N ARG A 202 -13.73 -1.25 -1.39
CA ARG A 202 -12.72 -2.23 -0.96
C ARG A 202 -12.13 -1.75 0.35
N LEU A 203 -12.41 -2.46 1.44
CA LEU A 203 -12.04 -2.05 2.79
C LEU A 203 -11.21 -3.13 3.45
N GLY A 204 -9.97 -2.78 3.81
CA GLY A 204 -9.17 -3.55 4.76
C GLY A 204 -9.34 -2.97 6.15
N LEU A 205 -9.84 -3.75 7.08
CA LEU A 205 -10.07 -3.30 8.44
C LEU A 205 -8.89 -3.71 9.31
N GLY A 206 -8.27 -2.75 9.99
CA GLY A 206 -7.17 -2.98 10.89
C GLY A 206 -7.62 -3.55 12.24
N ILE A 207 -6.65 -4.10 12.96
CA ILE A 207 -6.84 -4.57 14.34
C ILE A 207 -7.30 -3.40 15.21
N VAL A 208 -8.36 -3.65 16.00
CA VAL A 208 -8.92 -2.70 16.95
C VAL A 208 -7.97 -2.51 18.13
N GLY A 209 -7.80 -1.29 18.60
CA GLY A 209 -6.98 -1.00 19.78
C GLY A 209 -7.05 0.46 20.21
N PRO A 210 -6.31 0.84 21.27
CA PRO A 210 -6.25 2.22 21.70
C PRO A 210 -5.48 3.08 20.69
N ALA A 211 -5.48 4.39 20.86
CA ALA A 211 -4.89 5.31 19.90
C ALA A 211 -3.36 5.12 19.69
N GLU A 212 -2.66 4.58 20.68
CA GLU A 212 -1.23 4.23 20.56
C GLU A 212 -1.00 3.09 19.56
N GLY A 213 -2.02 2.25 19.34
CA GLY A 213 -2.04 1.11 18.44
C GLY A 213 -2.37 1.46 16.99
N LEU A 214 -2.66 2.72 16.65
CA LEU A 214 -3.00 3.14 15.28
C LEU A 214 -1.95 2.72 14.23
N PRO A 215 -0.62 2.76 14.49
CA PRO A 215 0.36 2.26 13.52
C PRO A 215 0.23 0.75 13.22
N ALA A 216 -0.08 -0.07 14.23
CA ALA A 216 -0.28 -1.51 14.05
C ALA A 216 -1.63 -1.80 13.36
N SER A 217 -2.67 -1.06 13.73
CA SER A 217 -3.97 -1.08 13.06
C SER A 217 -3.82 -0.70 11.58
N TRP A 218 -3.01 0.32 11.25
CA TRP A 218 -2.71 0.69 9.88
C TRP A 218 -1.97 -0.39 9.09
N ALA A 219 -0.92 -0.98 9.68
CA ALA A 219 -0.16 -2.05 9.04
C ALA A 219 -1.03 -3.27 8.70
N SER A 220 -1.89 -3.68 9.63
CA SER A 220 -2.82 -4.79 9.45
C SER A 220 -3.95 -4.45 8.44
N ALA A 221 -4.47 -3.23 8.45
CA ALA A 221 -5.44 -2.75 7.46
C ALA A 221 -4.87 -2.80 6.03
N LEU A 222 -3.59 -2.45 5.85
CA LEU A 222 -2.90 -2.54 4.56
C LEU A 222 -2.74 -3.97 4.06
N VAL A 223 -2.59 -4.94 4.95
CA VAL A 223 -2.63 -6.37 4.58
C VAL A 223 -4.04 -6.73 4.14
N ALA A 224 -5.04 -6.44 4.97
CA ALA A 224 -6.43 -6.80 4.73
C ALA A 224 -6.98 -6.22 3.42
N VAL A 225 -6.72 -4.94 3.11
CA VAL A 225 -7.26 -4.31 1.89
C VAL A 225 -6.73 -4.97 0.62
N ARG A 226 -5.51 -5.50 0.66
CA ARG A 226 -4.90 -6.19 -0.49
C ARG A 226 -5.49 -7.59 -0.69
N LEU A 227 -6.03 -8.20 0.37
CA LEU A 227 -6.71 -9.48 0.31
C LEU A 227 -8.18 -9.38 -0.11
N THR A 228 -8.74 -8.16 -0.22
CA THR A 228 -10.11 -7.98 -0.72
C THR A 228 -10.27 -8.42 -2.16
N SER A 229 -11.43 -8.99 -2.49
CA SER A 229 -11.85 -9.39 -3.84
C SER A 229 -13.25 -8.82 -4.16
N PRO A 230 -13.76 -8.97 -5.39
CA PRO A 230 -15.15 -8.62 -5.70
C PRO A 230 -16.17 -9.39 -4.85
N GLU A 231 -15.87 -10.65 -4.49
CA GLU A 231 -16.71 -11.50 -3.65
C GLU A 231 -16.56 -11.17 -2.16
N GLU A 232 -15.38 -10.74 -1.74
CA GLU A 232 -15.05 -10.33 -0.38
C GLU A 232 -14.49 -8.90 -0.36
N PRO A 233 -15.35 -7.87 -0.54
CA PRO A 233 -14.92 -6.48 -0.64
C PRO A 233 -14.45 -5.88 0.68
N VAL A 234 -14.77 -6.53 1.81
CA VAL A 234 -14.39 -6.10 3.15
C VAL A 234 -13.70 -7.25 3.85
N VAL A 235 -12.45 -7.07 4.23
CA VAL A 235 -11.66 -8.06 4.97
C VAL A 235 -11.28 -7.47 6.32
N ASP A 236 -11.62 -8.16 7.41
CA ASP A 236 -11.16 -7.81 8.75
C ASP A 236 -9.82 -8.51 9.04
N ALA A 237 -8.79 -7.74 9.39
CA ALA A 237 -7.49 -8.31 9.73
C ALA A 237 -7.56 -9.23 10.95
N ALA A 238 -8.53 -9.05 11.85
CA ALA A 238 -8.72 -9.92 13.00
C ALA A 238 -9.09 -11.36 12.59
N ASP A 239 -9.85 -11.51 11.49
CA ASP A 239 -10.30 -12.81 10.99
C ASP A 239 -9.17 -13.63 10.35
N LEU A 240 -8.07 -12.98 9.97
CA LEU A 240 -6.86 -13.65 9.46
C LEU A 240 -6.12 -14.44 10.55
N GLY A 241 -6.30 -14.08 11.83
CA GLY A 241 -5.63 -14.73 12.96
C GLY A 241 -4.12 -14.88 12.75
N GLY A 242 -3.60 -16.10 12.87
CA GLY A 242 -2.18 -16.39 12.69
C GLY A 242 -1.64 -16.13 11.27
N LEU A 243 -2.50 -16.05 10.25
CA LEU A 243 -2.08 -15.73 8.87
C LEU A 243 -1.63 -14.27 8.75
N LEU A 244 -2.14 -13.37 9.59
CA LEU A 244 -1.70 -11.97 9.59
C LEU A 244 -0.20 -11.85 9.87
N LEU A 245 0.33 -12.62 10.84
CA LEU A 245 1.76 -12.64 11.15
C LEU A 245 2.61 -13.10 9.95
N VAL A 246 2.11 -14.08 9.20
CA VAL A 246 2.77 -14.59 8.00
C VAL A 246 2.75 -13.51 6.89
N ALA A 247 1.61 -12.86 6.69
CA ALA A 247 1.45 -11.79 5.71
C ALA A 247 2.37 -10.58 5.99
N GLU A 248 2.47 -10.15 7.25
CA GLU A 248 3.33 -9.05 7.66
C GLU A 248 4.82 -9.37 7.47
N ALA A 249 5.22 -10.62 7.74
CA ALA A 249 6.60 -11.09 7.54
C ALA A 249 6.97 -11.19 6.04
N ALA A 250 6.02 -11.58 5.19
CA ALA A 250 6.29 -11.84 3.77
C ALA A 250 6.63 -10.60 2.95
N GLY A 251 6.19 -9.42 3.36
CA GLY A 251 6.36 -8.18 2.60
C GLY A 251 7.79 -7.64 2.47
N ARG A 252 8.83 -8.44 2.76
CA ARG A 252 10.24 -8.01 2.81
C ARG A 252 11.19 -8.84 1.94
N GLY A 253 10.69 -9.68 1.03
CA GLY A 253 11.53 -10.61 0.27
C GLY A 253 10.96 -11.07 -1.06
N PRO A 254 11.70 -11.92 -1.80
CA PRO A 254 11.22 -12.52 -3.03
C PRO A 254 9.97 -13.37 -2.77
N LEU A 255 9.15 -13.54 -3.80
CA LEU A 255 7.95 -14.37 -3.72
C LEU A 255 8.33 -15.80 -3.29
N HIS A 256 7.62 -16.33 -2.29
CA HIS A 256 7.87 -17.68 -1.79
C HIS A 256 7.66 -18.72 -2.91
N PRO A 257 8.46 -19.81 -2.99
CA PRO A 257 8.35 -20.82 -4.05
C PRO A 257 6.93 -21.37 -4.26
N ASP A 258 6.18 -21.66 -3.20
CA ASP A 258 4.79 -22.14 -3.32
C ASP A 258 3.88 -21.09 -4.01
N ALA A 259 4.07 -19.80 -3.73
CA ALA A 259 3.31 -18.72 -4.38
C ALA A 259 3.78 -18.47 -5.82
N ALA A 260 5.08 -18.61 -6.09
CA ALA A 260 5.64 -18.55 -7.44
C ALA A 260 5.15 -19.72 -8.33
N ALA A 261 5.03 -20.92 -7.77
CA ALA A 261 4.44 -22.07 -8.45
C ALA A 261 2.99 -21.78 -8.85
N LEU A 262 2.20 -21.17 -7.97
CA LEU A 262 0.84 -20.74 -8.30
C LEU A 262 0.81 -19.61 -9.33
N ALA A 263 1.72 -18.65 -9.28
CA ALA A 263 1.83 -17.56 -10.25
C ALA A 263 2.08 -18.07 -11.68
N ALA A 264 2.79 -19.19 -11.82
CA ALA A 264 3.07 -19.82 -13.11
C ALA A 264 1.86 -20.56 -13.71
N LEU A 265 0.78 -20.76 -12.93
CA LEU A 265 -0.43 -21.44 -13.40
C LEU A 265 -1.39 -20.47 -14.10
N ASP A 266 -2.08 -21.00 -15.11
CA ASP A 266 -3.19 -20.30 -15.76
C ASP A 266 -4.37 -20.08 -14.79
N GLU A 267 -5.23 -19.11 -15.12
CA GLU A 267 -6.37 -18.72 -14.27
C GLU A 267 -7.33 -19.88 -13.99
N ARG A 268 -7.60 -20.74 -14.99
CA ARG A 268 -8.53 -21.87 -14.83
C ARG A 268 -7.97 -22.95 -13.90
N SER A 269 -6.65 -23.09 -13.86
CA SER A 269 -5.96 -24.00 -12.95
C SER A 269 -6.00 -23.48 -11.52
N ARG A 270 -5.82 -22.16 -11.32
CA ARG A 270 -5.98 -21.51 -10.00
C ARG A 270 -7.43 -21.60 -9.50
N GLU A 271 -8.41 -21.32 -10.36
CA GLU A 271 -9.85 -21.45 -10.05
C GLU A 271 -10.23 -22.89 -9.62
N LEU A 272 -9.63 -23.91 -10.25
CA LEU A 272 -9.82 -25.30 -9.85
C LEU A 272 -9.26 -25.59 -8.46
N LEU A 273 -8.05 -25.12 -8.17
CA LEU A 273 -7.41 -25.31 -6.87
C LEU A 273 -8.16 -24.56 -5.76
N ASP A 274 -8.65 -23.34 -6.03
CA ASP A 274 -9.50 -22.57 -5.12
C ASP A 274 -10.79 -23.37 -4.83
N ALA A 275 -11.44 -23.92 -5.87
CA ALA A 275 -12.63 -24.78 -5.69
C ALA A 275 -12.36 -26.00 -4.82
N VAL A 276 -11.24 -26.69 -5.05
CA VAL A 276 -10.88 -27.90 -4.29
C VAL A 276 -10.54 -27.56 -2.84
N SER A 277 -9.89 -26.42 -2.60
CA SER A 277 -9.54 -25.97 -1.25
C SER A 277 -10.78 -25.58 -0.44
N GLU A 278 -11.69 -24.81 -1.04
CA GLU A 278 -12.94 -24.35 -0.40
C GLU A 278 -13.89 -25.51 -0.11
N GLU A 279 -14.16 -26.35 -1.11
CA GLU A 279 -15.14 -27.43 -1.01
C GLU A 279 -14.62 -28.66 -0.25
N ARG A 280 -13.29 -28.77 -0.12
CA ARG A 280 -12.58 -29.95 0.42
C ARG A 280 -12.99 -31.28 -0.23
N SER A 281 -13.52 -31.22 -1.45
CA SER A 281 -14.08 -32.36 -2.18
C SER A 281 -14.00 -32.12 -3.68
N VAL A 282 -13.41 -33.09 -4.40
CA VAL A 282 -13.30 -33.03 -5.87
C VAL A 282 -14.67 -33.03 -6.53
N ARG A 283 -15.64 -33.77 -5.96
CA ARG A 283 -16.99 -33.86 -6.52
C ARG A 283 -17.75 -32.54 -6.36
N ALA A 284 -17.65 -31.91 -5.19
CA ALA A 284 -18.29 -30.62 -4.93
C ALA A 284 -17.62 -29.50 -5.75
N ALA A 285 -16.28 -29.50 -5.83
CA ALA A 285 -15.54 -28.59 -6.71
C ALA A 285 -15.94 -28.76 -8.19
N ALA A 286 -16.10 -29.99 -8.67
CA ALA A 286 -16.55 -30.26 -10.04
C ALA A 286 -17.98 -29.73 -10.29
N ALA A 287 -18.89 -29.91 -9.33
CA ALA A 287 -20.24 -29.36 -9.42
C ALA A 287 -20.23 -27.82 -9.45
N ARG A 288 -19.44 -27.17 -8.58
CA ARG A 288 -19.27 -25.71 -8.53
C ARG A 288 -18.76 -25.15 -9.85
N LEU A 289 -17.80 -25.83 -10.48
CA LEU A 289 -17.18 -25.41 -11.74
C LEU A 289 -17.99 -25.82 -12.98
N GLY A 290 -19.09 -26.57 -12.84
CA GLY A 290 -19.85 -27.12 -13.96
C GLY A 290 -19.06 -28.12 -14.81
N ARG A 291 -18.14 -28.89 -14.21
CA ARG A 291 -17.24 -29.84 -14.90
C ARG A 291 -17.52 -31.29 -14.47
N HIS A 292 -17.13 -32.25 -15.31
CA HIS A 292 -17.19 -33.67 -14.93
C HIS A 292 -16.13 -34.01 -13.88
N HIS A 293 -16.50 -34.80 -12.86
CA HIS A 293 -15.60 -35.15 -11.76
C HIS A 293 -14.31 -35.83 -12.24
N SER A 294 -14.38 -36.69 -13.27
CA SER A 294 -13.22 -37.41 -13.81
C SER A 294 -12.20 -36.43 -14.40
N SER A 295 -12.67 -35.43 -15.15
CA SER A 295 -11.82 -34.38 -15.73
C SER A 295 -11.18 -33.50 -14.65
N VAL A 296 -11.93 -33.16 -13.59
CA VAL A 296 -11.37 -32.40 -12.45
C VAL A 296 -10.33 -33.22 -11.71
N GLN A 297 -10.56 -34.52 -11.51
CA GLN A 297 -9.61 -35.40 -10.84
C GLN A 297 -8.31 -35.57 -11.63
N GLU A 298 -8.40 -35.79 -12.95
CA GLU A 298 -7.23 -35.89 -13.83
C GLU A 298 -6.42 -34.58 -13.83
N ARG A 299 -7.10 -33.43 -13.99
CA ARG A 299 -6.45 -32.13 -13.95
C ARG A 299 -5.83 -31.84 -12.59
N LEU A 300 -6.51 -32.20 -11.50
CA LEU A 300 -5.98 -32.04 -10.15
C LEU A 300 -4.70 -32.86 -9.95
N SER A 301 -4.61 -34.08 -10.49
CA SER A 301 -3.39 -34.90 -10.40
C SER A 301 -2.18 -34.16 -11.00
N VAL A 302 -2.34 -33.58 -12.18
CA VAL A 302 -1.28 -32.79 -12.85
C VAL A 302 -0.90 -31.56 -12.01
N LEU A 303 -1.88 -30.90 -11.39
CA LEU A 303 -1.62 -29.73 -10.56
C LEU A 303 -0.93 -30.08 -9.25
N VAL A 304 -1.25 -31.22 -8.63
CA VAL A 304 -0.56 -31.73 -7.45
C VAL A 304 0.92 -31.99 -7.75
N ASP A 305 1.22 -32.59 -8.89
CA ASP A 305 2.60 -32.83 -9.32
C ASP A 305 3.34 -31.50 -9.55
N ALA A 306 2.68 -30.51 -10.17
CA ALA A 306 3.26 -29.18 -10.39
C ALA A 306 3.51 -28.39 -9.09
N LEU A 307 2.61 -28.50 -8.10
CA LEU A 307 2.76 -27.86 -6.79
C LEU A 307 3.78 -28.57 -5.89
N GLY A 308 3.99 -29.87 -6.09
CA GLY A 308 4.78 -30.72 -5.20
C GLY A 308 4.10 -31.00 -3.85
N TYR A 309 2.80 -30.72 -3.72
CA TYR A 309 1.98 -31.07 -2.56
C TYR A 309 0.50 -31.19 -2.92
N ASP A 310 -0.23 -32.01 -2.16
CA ASP A 310 -1.67 -32.21 -2.37
C ASP A 310 -2.50 -31.26 -1.46
N PRO A 311 -3.23 -30.27 -2.03
CA PRO A 311 -4.02 -29.31 -1.27
C PRO A 311 -5.19 -29.94 -0.50
N ARG A 312 -5.52 -31.22 -0.74
CA ARG A 312 -6.57 -31.95 -0.01
C ARG A 312 -6.08 -32.48 1.34
N THR A 313 -4.77 -32.63 1.52
CA THR A 313 -4.21 -33.05 2.82
C THR A 313 -4.24 -31.87 3.79
N SER A 314 -4.33 -32.10 5.10
CA SER A 314 -4.39 -30.99 6.08
C SER A 314 -3.20 -30.04 5.98
N ARG A 315 -1.97 -30.59 5.80
CA ARG A 315 -0.75 -29.78 5.62
C ARG A 315 -0.71 -29.10 4.26
N GLY A 316 -1.11 -29.80 3.19
CA GLY A 316 -1.14 -29.22 1.85
C GLY A 316 -2.19 -28.12 1.70
N HIS A 317 -3.34 -28.25 2.35
CA HIS A 317 -4.36 -27.19 2.42
C HIS A 317 -3.80 -25.94 3.11
N ALA A 318 -3.13 -26.09 4.25
CA ALA A 318 -2.51 -24.96 4.93
C ALA A 318 -1.44 -24.28 4.05
N ARG A 319 -0.58 -25.07 3.38
CA ARG A 319 0.39 -24.55 2.40
C ARG A 319 -0.30 -23.80 1.26
N TYR A 320 -1.36 -24.37 0.70
CA TYR A 320 -2.14 -23.76 -0.37
C TYR A 320 -2.72 -22.41 0.03
N VAL A 321 -3.41 -22.34 1.17
CA VAL A 321 -4.02 -21.11 1.69
C VAL A 321 -2.97 -20.02 1.87
N VAL A 322 -1.83 -20.35 2.51
CA VAL A 322 -0.73 -19.40 2.68
C VAL A 322 -0.15 -18.98 1.33
N ALA A 323 0.11 -19.92 0.42
CA ALA A 323 0.66 -19.63 -0.89
C ALA A 323 -0.27 -18.74 -1.75
N ARG A 324 -1.59 -18.96 -1.69
CA ARG A 324 -2.58 -18.10 -2.35
C ARG A 324 -2.60 -16.70 -1.76
N MET A 325 -2.57 -16.58 -0.43
CA MET A 325 -2.48 -15.29 0.26
C MET A 325 -1.19 -14.54 -0.15
N LEU A 326 -0.04 -15.23 -0.16
CA LEU A 326 1.24 -14.67 -0.55
C LEU A 326 1.28 -14.25 -2.02
N LEU A 327 0.61 -15.00 -2.91
CA LEU A 327 0.47 -14.61 -4.31
C LEU A 327 -0.30 -13.29 -4.44
N THR A 328 -1.44 -13.17 -3.74
CA THR A 328 -2.24 -11.93 -3.72
C THR A 328 -1.47 -10.75 -3.11
N LEU A 329 -0.65 -11.02 -2.08
CA LEU A 329 0.23 -10.02 -1.47
C LEU A 329 1.53 -9.78 -2.24
N GLY A 330 1.80 -10.53 -3.30
CA GLY A 330 2.97 -10.35 -4.18
C GLY A 330 2.65 -9.56 -5.44
N SER A 331 1.39 -9.62 -5.89
CA SER A 331 0.83 -8.76 -6.95
C SER A 331 0.54 -7.34 -6.48
#